data_AF-A0A547L2W8-F1
#
_entry.id   AF-A0A547L2W8-F1
#
_cell.length_a   1.000
_cell.length_b   1.000
_cell.length_c   1.000
_cell.angle_alpha   90.00
_cell.angle_beta   90.00
_cell.angle_gamma   90.00
#
_symmetry.space_group_name_H-M   'P 1'
#
loop_
_entity.id
_entity.type
_entity.pdbx_description
1 polymer ?
#
loop_
_entity_poly.entity_id
_entity_poly.type
_entity_poly.pdbx_seq_one_letter_code
_entity_poly.pdbx_strand_id
1 'polypeptide(L)'
;MSISRRNLFAVSAGLASLAVLPGSPAALAAVPPAATPVPGVIRRKVGKIEVTALLDGYMEMPATLFKAPEEEAARLAREQFQPPSPRLSPVNAYLINLGDRLVLIDTGAADLFGPTLGKVSQALAAVGVKPEQIDAVLLTHMHPDHVGGAIDPHGKAVYSNAELIVSGADFRYWHDEGALGQAPAAFKPFFSGARAVAKAYQKRLTQFSDETEVFGELRTVPLPGHTPGHTGVMVRSGDDALFIWADIVHHAAFQFAHPEWGPAFDVDGNQAAASRKRAFDQAAYDRILLAGMHMPFPGFGHIASENGSYRFVAAEWPYAL
;
A
#
# COMPACT_ATOMS: atom_id res chain seq x y z
N MET A 1 -8.81 -46.33 -15.67
CA MET A 1 -9.34 -46.27 -17.05
C MET A 1 -9.58 -44.82 -17.39
N SER A 2 -8.83 -44.30 -18.36
CA SER A 2 -8.94 -42.94 -18.88
C SER A 2 -10.16 -42.86 -19.81
N ILE A 3 -11.02 -41.86 -19.62
CA ILE A 3 -12.06 -41.52 -20.59
C ILE A 3 -11.63 -40.23 -21.29
N SER A 4 -11.29 -40.38 -22.57
CA SER A 4 -10.91 -39.31 -23.50
C SER A 4 -12.15 -38.65 -24.10
N ARG A 5 -12.13 -37.31 -24.22
CA ARG A 5 -13.20 -36.43 -24.73
C ARG A 5 -13.53 -36.59 -26.23
N ARG A 6 -13.18 -37.70 -26.88
CA ARG A 6 -13.09 -37.75 -28.35
C ARG A 6 -14.22 -38.44 -29.11
N ASN A 7 -15.26 -38.98 -28.48
CA ASN A 7 -16.38 -39.60 -29.19
C ASN A 7 -17.72 -39.18 -28.59
N LEU A 8 -18.37 -38.16 -29.16
CA LEU A 8 -19.81 -37.92 -29.04
C LEU A 8 -20.24 -36.89 -30.09
N PHE A 9 -20.16 -37.28 -31.37
CA PHE A 9 -20.98 -36.68 -32.42
C PHE A 9 -21.46 -37.80 -33.33
N ALA A 10 -22.63 -38.36 -32.97
CA ALA A 10 -23.45 -39.13 -33.88
C ALA A 10 -24.67 -38.27 -34.22
N VAL A 11 -24.85 -38.06 -35.51
CA VAL A 11 -25.88 -37.23 -36.14
C VAL A 11 -27.26 -37.84 -35.92
N SER A 12 -28.22 -37.02 -35.48
CA SER A 12 -29.64 -37.27 -35.69
C SER A 12 -30.25 -36.00 -36.31
N ALA A 13 -30.46 -36.05 -37.63
CA ALA A 13 -31.21 -35.05 -38.37
C ALA A 13 -32.70 -35.17 -38.01
N GLY A 14 -33.21 -34.20 -37.28
CA GLY A 14 -34.63 -34.05 -36.93
C GLY A 14 -35.04 -32.60 -37.14
N LEU A 15 -36.15 -32.41 -37.86
CA LEU A 15 -36.76 -31.13 -38.25
C LEU A 15 -36.67 -30.05 -37.16
N ALA A 16 -35.81 -29.05 -37.38
CA ALA A 16 -35.76 -27.84 -36.56
C ALA A 16 -36.98 -26.98 -36.90
N SER A 17 -38.01 -27.04 -36.06
CA SER A 17 -39.00 -25.97 -35.98
C SER A 17 -38.27 -24.73 -35.50
N LEU A 18 -38.14 -23.72 -36.38
CA LEU A 18 -37.66 -22.39 -36.03
C LEU A 18 -38.65 -21.78 -35.03
N ALA A 19 -38.40 -21.99 -33.74
CA ALA A 19 -38.94 -21.12 -32.71
C ALA A 19 -38.37 -19.73 -32.97
N VAL A 20 -39.17 -18.88 -33.63
CA VAL A 20 -38.88 -17.45 -33.75
C VAL A 20 -38.94 -16.91 -32.32
N LEU A 21 -37.77 -16.72 -31.71
CA LEU A 21 -37.66 -15.99 -30.46
C LEU A 21 -38.27 -14.59 -30.73
N PRO A 22 -39.23 -14.12 -29.92
CA PRO A 22 -39.74 -12.76 -30.06
C PRO A 22 -38.54 -11.81 -30.02
N GLY A 23 -38.46 -10.91 -31.02
CA GLY A 23 -37.31 -10.04 -31.22
C GLY A 23 -36.91 -9.38 -29.91
N SER A 24 -35.65 -9.58 -29.50
CA SER A 24 -35.12 -8.99 -28.28
C SER A 24 -35.45 -7.50 -28.28
N PRO A 25 -36.11 -6.96 -27.23
CA PRO A 25 -36.41 -5.55 -27.17
C PRO A 25 -35.10 -4.76 -27.37
N ALA A 26 -35.17 -3.67 -28.13
CA ALA A 26 -34.02 -2.80 -28.33
C ALA A 26 -33.44 -2.44 -26.95
N ALA A 27 -32.14 -2.66 -26.77
CA ALA A 27 -31.48 -2.35 -25.50
C ALA A 27 -31.65 -0.85 -25.22
N LEU A 28 -32.37 -0.52 -24.13
CA LEU A 28 -32.60 0.85 -23.69
C LEU A 28 -31.38 1.46 -22.98
N ALA A 29 -30.35 0.64 -22.72
CA ALA A 29 -29.15 1.07 -22.02
C ALA A 29 -28.25 1.89 -22.96
N ALA A 30 -28.26 3.22 -22.80
CA ALA A 30 -27.39 4.16 -23.52
C ALA A 30 -26.20 4.65 -22.67
N VAL A 31 -25.83 3.92 -21.62
CA VAL A 31 -24.71 4.29 -20.74
C VAL A 31 -23.42 3.72 -21.32
N PRO A 32 -22.47 4.57 -21.79
CA PRO A 32 -21.18 4.07 -22.24
C PRO A 32 -20.40 3.47 -21.05
N PRO A 33 -19.54 2.47 -21.29
CA PRO A 33 -18.64 1.96 -20.26
C PRO A 33 -17.85 3.11 -19.64
N ALA A 34 -17.86 3.21 -18.30
CA ALA A 34 -17.09 4.21 -17.59
C ALA A 34 -15.60 4.01 -17.87
N ALA A 35 -14.91 5.09 -18.26
CA ALA A 35 -13.46 5.05 -18.54
C ALA A 35 -12.60 5.10 -17.28
N THR A 36 -13.18 5.52 -16.14
CA THR A 36 -12.48 5.70 -14.87
C THR A 36 -13.00 4.74 -13.80
N PRO A 37 -12.12 4.01 -13.10
CA PRO A 37 -12.51 3.26 -11.91
C PRO A 37 -13.09 4.18 -10.84
N VAL A 38 -13.98 3.63 -10.00
CA VAL A 38 -14.41 4.31 -8.77
C VAL A 38 -13.20 4.54 -7.85
N PRO A 39 -13.17 5.63 -7.06
CA PRO A 39 -12.12 5.84 -6.08
C PRO A 39 -11.98 4.64 -5.13
N GLY A 40 -10.75 4.15 -4.96
CA GLY A 40 -10.47 3.04 -4.05
C GLY A 40 -10.47 3.52 -2.61
N VAL A 41 -11.62 3.42 -1.95
CA VAL A 41 -11.81 3.81 -0.55
C VAL A 41 -12.50 2.69 0.23
N ILE A 42 -11.92 2.29 1.36
CA ILE A 42 -12.54 1.32 2.27
C ILE A 42 -12.32 1.82 3.69
N ARG A 43 -13.40 1.82 4.48
CA ARG A 43 -13.39 2.31 5.85
C ARG A 43 -13.69 1.17 6.82
N ARG A 44 -13.08 1.24 8.00
CA ARG A 44 -13.20 0.27 9.09
C ARG A 44 -13.00 0.97 10.43
N LYS A 45 -13.55 0.40 11.50
CA LYS A 45 -13.18 0.76 12.88
C LYS A 45 -12.05 -0.09 13.46
N VAL A 46 -11.27 0.55 14.32
CA VAL A 46 -10.37 -0.07 15.30
C VAL A 46 -10.80 0.48 16.65
N GLY A 47 -11.59 -0.29 17.40
CA GLY A 47 -12.34 0.20 18.57
C GLY A 47 -13.18 1.44 18.21
N LYS A 48 -12.88 2.59 18.84
CA LYS A 48 -13.57 3.86 18.57
C LYS A 48 -13.02 4.63 17.36
N ILE A 49 -11.84 4.25 16.85
CA ILE A 49 -11.10 4.98 15.81
C ILE A 49 -11.59 4.56 14.44
N GLU A 50 -11.87 5.52 13.57
CA GLU A 50 -12.19 5.24 12.17
C GLU A 50 -10.90 5.29 11.33
N VAL A 51 -10.65 4.23 10.56
CA VAL A 51 -9.52 4.10 9.63
C VAL A 51 -10.07 3.96 8.21
N THR A 52 -9.63 4.84 7.31
CA THR A 52 -9.99 4.79 5.89
C THR A 52 -8.73 4.51 5.06
N ALA A 53 -8.70 3.36 4.38
CA ALA A 53 -7.70 3.06 3.36
C ALA A 53 -8.01 3.84 2.08
N LEU A 54 -6.99 4.45 1.51
CA LEU A 54 -7.05 5.32 0.33
C LEU A 54 -6.10 4.75 -0.72
N LEU A 55 -6.62 4.35 -1.88
CA LEU A 55 -5.80 3.85 -2.98
C LEU A 55 -5.24 5.02 -3.79
N ASP A 56 -3.93 5.16 -3.83
CA ASP A 56 -3.25 6.10 -4.73
C ASP A 56 -3.25 5.59 -6.17
N GLY A 57 -3.26 4.28 -6.34
CA GLY A 57 -3.18 3.61 -7.64
C GLY A 57 -2.25 2.42 -7.57
N TYR A 58 -1.44 2.22 -8.60
CA TYR A 58 -0.48 1.12 -8.65
C TYR A 58 0.81 1.47 -9.42
N MET A 59 1.87 0.75 -9.08
CA MET A 59 3.14 0.71 -9.80
C MET A 59 3.31 -0.64 -10.50
N GLU A 60 4.04 -0.64 -11.62
CA GLU A 60 4.51 -1.88 -12.23
C GLU A 60 5.84 -2.28 -11.60
N MET A 61 5.87 -3.41 -10.91
CA MET A 61 7.06 -3.95 -10.27
C MET A 61 7.53 -5.20 -11.01
N PRO A 62 8.60 -5.13 -11.81
CA PRO A 62 9.18 -6.32 -12.40
C PRO A 62 9.85 -7.19 -11.33
N ALA A 63 9.81 -8.51 -11.52
CA ALA A 63 10.41 -9.46 -10.58
C ALA A 63 11.92 -9.23 -10.38
N THR A 64 12.60 -8.65 -11.39
CA THR A 64 14.02 -8.30 -11.34
C THR A 64 14.38 -7.23 -10.30
N LEU A 65 13.39 -6.52 -9.74
CA LEU A 65 13.62 -5.63 -8.59
C LEU A 65 13.86 -6.40 -7.31
N PHE A 66 13.53 -7.68 -7.23
CA PHE A 66 13.63 -8.48 -6.00
C PHE A 66 14.84 -9.41 -6.07
N LYS A 67 15.45 -9.66 -4.90
CA LYS A 67 16.53 -10.65 -4.73
C LYS A 67 15.96 -12.09 -4.74
N ALA A 68 15.27 -12.45 -5.81
CA ALA A 68 14.51 -13.69 -5.95
C ALA A 68 15.03 -14.50 -7.15
N PRO A 69 15.31 -15.81 -7.01
CA PRO A 69 15.58 -16.69 -8.16
C PRO A 69 14.40 -16.72 -9.12
N GLU A 70 14.64 -16.51 -10.41
CA GLU A 70 13.60 -16.30 -11.42
C GLU A 70 12.58 -17.46 -11.50
N GLU A 71 13.04 -18.71 -11.50
CA GLU A 71 12.17 -19.88 -11.60
C GLU A 71 11.21 -19.98 -10.42
N GLU A 72 11.73 -19.77 -9.20
CA GLU A 72 10.96 -19.86 -7.97
C GLU A 72 10.03 -18.65 -7.80
N ALA A 73 10.50 -17.45 -8.15
CA ALA A 73 9.67 -16.26 -8.25
C ALA A 73 8.48 -16.49 -9.21
N ALA A 74 8.73 -17.04 -10.39
CA ALA A 74 7.69 -17.34 -11.35
C ALA A 74 6.72 -18.43 -10.84
N ARG A 75 7.21 -19.43 -10.10
CA ARG A 75 6.37 -20.46 -9.44
C ARG A 75 5.43 -19.83 -8.42
N LEU A 76 5.96 -19.06 -7.47
CA LEU A 76 5.19 -18.38 -6.42
C LEU A 76 4.16 -17.41 -7.00
N ALA A 77 4.51 -16.67 -8.05
CA ALA A 77 3.56 -15.78 -8.73
C ALA A 77 2.39 -16.58 -9.34
N ARG A 78 2.67 -17.69 -10.04
CA ARG A 78 1.63 -18.56 -10.62
C ARG A 78 0.70 -19.17 -9.56
N GLU A 79 1.24 -19.61 -8.44
CA GLU A 79 0.46 -20.17 -7.33
C GLU A 79 -0.51 -19.17 -6.70
N GLN A 80 -0.19 -17.88 -6.82
CA GLN A 80 -1.04 -16.77 -6.37
C GLN A 80 -1.88 -16.16 -7.50
N PHE A 81 -1.96 -16.82 -8.67
CA PHE A 81 -2.70 -16.36 -9.84
C PHE A 81 -2.26 -14.97 -10.34
N GLN A 82 -0.99 -14.63 -10.14
CA GLN A 82 -0.41 -13.35 -10.56
C GLN A 82 0.36 -13.53 -11.88
N PRO A 83 0.44 -12.46 -12.70
CA PRO A 83 1.34 -12.47 -13.84
C PRO A 83 2.79 -12.67 -13.36
N PRO A 84 3.64 -13.36 -14.15
CA PRO A 84 5.01 -13.63 -13.73
C PRO A 84 5.84 -12.34 -13.57
N SER A 85 5.62 -11.34 -14.44
CA SER A 85 6.23 -10.00 -14.39
C SER A 85 5.70 -9.13 -15.55
N PRO A 86 5.58 -7.79 -15.41
CA PRO A 86 5.59 -7.07 -14.13
C PRO A 86 4.29 -7.33 -13.36
N ARG A 87 4.35 -7.22 -12.03
CA ARG A 87 3.15 -7.25 -11.20
C ARG A 87 2.71 -5.83 -10.89
N LEU A 88 1.40 -5.62 -10.82
CA LEU A 88 0.84 -4.39 -10.28
C LEU A 88 0.96 -4.42 -8.76
N SER A 89 1.68 -3.45 -8.20
CA SER A 89 1.79 -3.23 -6.76
C SER A 89 0.98 -1.98 -6.40
N PRO A 90 -0.03 -2.07 -5.52
CA PRO A 90 -0.80 -0.90 -5.12
C PRO A 90 0.07 0.06 -4.31
N VAL A 91 -0.37 1.31 -4.19
CA VAL A 91 0.12 2.26 -3.20
C VAL A 91 -1.07 2.73 -2.39
N ASN A 92 -1.07 2.42 -1.09
CA ASN A 92 -2.13 2.75 -0.16
C ASN A 92 -1.66 3.81 0.83
N ALA A 93 -2.51 4.79 1.11
CA ALA A 93 -2.41 5.69 2.26
C ALA A 93 -3.55 5.40 3.25
N TYR A 94 -3.42 5.85 4.50
CA TYR A 94 -4.42 5.60 5.53
C TYR A 94 -4.80 6.89 6.25
N LEU A 95 -6.07 7.27 6.15
CA LEU A 95 -6.63 8.36 6.96
C LEU A 95 -7.16 7.80 8.28
N ILE A 96 -6.67 8.36 9.39
CA ILE A 96 -7.09 8.02 10.74
C ILE A 96 -7.91 9.18 11.31
N ASN A 97 -9.12 8.88 11.71
CA ASN A 97 -10.01 9.82 12.40
C ASN A 97 -10.11 9.41 13.87
N LEU A 98 -9.47 10.22 14.72
CA LEU A 98 -9.43 10.03 16.18
C LEU A 98 -10.65 10.65 16.88
N GLY A 99 -11.52 11.35 16.14
CA GLY A 99 -12.69 12.06 16.63
C GLY A 99 -12.45 13.57 16.74
N ASP A 100 -11.38 13.98 17.41
CA ASP A 100 -10.96 15.40 17.52
C ASP A 100 -9.84 15.79 16.54
N ARG A 101 -9.27 14.80 15.82
CA ARG A 101 -8.16 14.98 14.88
C ARG A 101 -8.25 14.06 13.67
N LEU A 102 -7.77 14.55 12.53
CA LEU A 102 -7.53 13.78 11.31
C LEU A 102 -6.03 13.67 11.02
N VAL A 103 -5.52 12.43 11.05
CA VAL A 103 -4.13 12.10 10.75
C VAL A 103 -4.06 11.32 9.44
N LEU A 104 -3.30 11.80 8.48
CA LEU A 104 -3.03 11.09 7.23
C LEU A 104 -1.66 10.38 7.33
N ILE A 105 -1.66 9.07 7.22
CA ILE A 105 -0.45 8.25 7.17
C ILE A 105 -0.08 8.03 5.70
N ASP A 106 1.02 8.64 5.29
CA ASP A 106 1.49 8.78 3.91
C ASP A 106 0.49 9.46 2.95
N THR A 107 0.98 9.96 1.81
CA THR A 107 0.24 10.90 0.95
C THR A 107 0.12 10.47 -0.51
N GLY A 108 0.68 9.32 -0.88
CA GLY A 108 0.73 8.88 -2.28
C GLY A 108 1.81 9.59 -3.08
N ALA A 109 1.85 9.32 -4.38
CA ALA A 109 2.92 9.77 -5.28
C ALA A 109 2.67 11.09 -6.00
N ALA A 110 1.43 11.60 -5.99
CA ALA A 110 1.01 12.63 -6.93
C ALA A 110 1.38 12.23 -8.38
N ASP A 111 2.13 13.07 -9.10
CA ASP A 111 2.56 12.83 -10.49
C ASP A 111 3.96 12.22 -10.62
N LEU A 112 4.62 11.88 -9.50
CA LEU A 112 6.04 11.47 -9.48
C LEU A 112 6.32 10.12 -10.16
N PHE A 113 5.29 9.28 -10.33
CA PHE A 113 5.41 7.94 -10.92
C PHE A 113 4.45 7.71 -12.11
N GLY A 114 4.09 8.77 -12.82
CA GLY A 114 3.25 8.67 -14.02
C GLY A 114 1.75 8.53 -13.72
N PRO A 115 0.93 8.17 -14.72
CA PRO A 115 -0.52 8.39 -14.68
C PRO A 115 -1.30 7.33 -13.87
N THR A 116 -0.65 6.27 -13.40
CA THR A 116 -1.32 5.17 -12.69
C THR A 116 -1.54 5.48 -11.20
N LEU A 117 -0.79 6.43 -10.65
CA LEU A 117 -0.78 6.87 -9.26
C LEU A 117 -1.38 8.29 -9.07
N GLY A 118 -1.28 8.86 -7.87
CA GLY A 118 -1.71 10.22 -7.55
C GLY A 118 -3.18 10.38 -7.19
N LYS A 119 -3.87 9.30 -6.82
CA LYS A 119 -5.31 9.28 -6.54
C LYS A 119 -5.69 9.44 -5.08
N VAL A 120 -4.73 9.58 -4.14
CA VAL A 120 -5.05 9.83 -2.72
C VAL A 120 -5.92 11.07 -2.53
N SER A 121 -5.67 12.16 -3.26
CA SER A 121 -6.49 13.38 -3.18
C SER A 121 -7.94 13.14 -3.64
N GLN A 122 -8.12 12.36 -4.71
CA GLN A 122 -9.44 11.95 -5.20
C GLN A 122 -10.14 11.02 -4.20
N ALA A 123 -9.40 10.10 -3.59
CA ALA A 123 -9.90 9.18 -2.57
C ALA A 123 -10.36 9.93 -1.30
N LEU A 124 -9.59 10.92 -0.83
CA LEU A 124 -10.00 11.80 0.27
C LEU A 124 -11.28 12.57 -0.06
N ALA A 125 -11.37 13.15 -1.25
CA ALA A 125 -12.56 13.87 -1.69
C ALA A 125 -13.80 12.96 -1.77
N ALA A 126 -13.63 11.69 -2.17
CA ALA A 126 -14.72 10.71 -2.22
C ALA A 126 -15.32 10.39 -0.85
N VAL A 127 -14.56 10.57 0.23
CA VAL A 127 -15.04 10.42 1.61
C VAL A 127 -15.37 11.75 2.30
N GLY A 128 -15.42 12.85 1.54
CA GLY A 128 -15.82 14.17 2.01
C GLY A 128 -14.77 14.93 2.81
N VAL A 129 -13.50 14.50 2.76
CA VAL A 129 -12.39 15.12 3.49
C VAL A 129 -11.62 16.07 2.57
N LYS A 130 -11.49 17.32 3.00
CA LYS A 130 -10.69 18.34 2.32
C LYS A 130 -9.25 18.36 2.87
N PRO A 131 -8.24 18.71 2.06
CA PRO A 131 -6.85 18.78 2.53
C PRO A 131 -6.62 19.67 3.75
N GLU A 132 -7.39 20.77 3.88
CA GLU A 132 -7.27 21.71 5.00
C GLU A 132 -7.82 21.14 6.32
N GLN A 133 -8.54 20.03 6.28
CA GLN A 133 -9.05 19.36 7.48
C GLN A 133 -8.05 18.37 8.08
N ILE A 134 -6.95 18.08 7.39
CA ILE A 134 -5.90 17.20 7.92
C ILE A 134 -5.08 17.99 8.94
N ASP A 135 -5.03 17.47 10.17
CA ASP A 135 -4.30 18.07 11.30
C ASP A 135 -2.83 17.62 11.33
N ALA A 136 -2.55 16.41 10.84
CA ALA A 136 -1.20 15.89 10.74
C ALA A 136 -1.01 14.95 9.55
N VAL A 137 0.17 15.02 8.94
CA VAL A 137 0.68 14.04 8.00
C VAL A 137 1.82 13.29 8.70
N LEU A 138 1.61 12.01 8.99
CA LEU A 138 2.61 11.13 9.59
C LEU A 138 3.25 10.29 8.48
N LEU A 139 4.52 10.54 8.20
CA LEU A 139 5.25 9.81 7.18
C LEU A 139 5.88 8.54 7.77
N THR A 140 5.67 7.41 7.10
CA THR A 140 6.36 6.16 7.45
C THR A 140 7.82 6.19 7.03
N HIS A 141 8.09 6.79 5.89
CA HIS A 141 9.41 7.14 5.36
C HIS A 141 9.25 8.13 4.19
N MET A 142 10.36 8.65 3.65
CA MET A 142 10.34 9.74 2.66
C MET A 142 10.54 9.30 1.20
N HIS A 143 10.11 8.10 0.80
CA HIS A 143 10.06 7.76 -0.62
C HIS A 143 8.99 8.55 -1.38
N PRO A 144 9.15 8.75 -2.70
CA PRO A 144 8.30 9.66 -3.46
C PRO A 144 6.82 9.24 -3.51
N ASP A 145 6.52 7.95 -3.45
CA ASP A 145 5.16 7.42 -3.42
C ASP A 145 4.47 7.52 -2.05
N HIS A 146 5.19 8.03 -1.05
CA HIS A 146 4.68 8.30 0.29
C HIS A 146 4.59 9.79 0.56
N VAL A 147 5.53 10.58 0.04
CA VAL A 147 5.61 12.03 0.30
C VAL A 147 5.13 12.89 -0.87
N GLY A 148 4.98 12.31 -2.06
CA GLY A 148 4.72 13.06 -3.29
C GLY A 148 3.44 13.88 -3.22
N GLY A 149 2.37 13.30 -2.65
CA GLY A 149 1.09 13.99 -2.45
C GLY A 149 1.10 15.08 -1.37
N ALA A 150 2.18 15.28 -0.64
CA ALA A 150 2.26 16.28 0.42
C ALA A 150 2.48 17.71 -0.11
N ILE A 151 2.99 17.86 -1.35
CA ILE A 151 3.24 19.15 -1.99
C ILE A 151 2.62 19.25 -3.37
N ASP A 152 2.29 20.49 -3.78
CA ASP A 152 1.83 20.77 -5.14
C ASP A 152 3.03 20.90 -6.11
N PRO A 153 2.78 20.98 -7.43
CA PRO A 153 3.85 21.20 -8.42
C PRO A 153 4.63 22.51 -8.26
N HIS A 154 4.17 23.43 -7.40
CA HIS A 154 4.86 24.67 -7.04
C HIS A 154 5.65 24.57 -5.73
N GLY A 155 5.71 23.38 -5.11
CA GLY A 155 6.41 23.12 -3.85
C GLY A 155 5.70 23.67 -2.62
N LYS A 156 4.40 23.96 -2.69
CA LYS A 156 3.59 24.38 -1.53
C LYS A 156 2.94 23.17 -0.87
N ALA A 157 2.77 23.25 0.45
CA ALA A 157 2.07 22.23 1.21
C ALA A 157 0.61 22.09 0.74
N VAL A 158 0.23 20.87 0.33
CA VAL A 158 -1.17 20.51 0.01
C VAL A 158 -2.02 20.50 1.28
N TYR A 159 -1.49 19.92 2.36
CA TYR A 159 -2.14 19.86 3.68
C TYR A 159 -1.73 21.07 4.51
N SER A 160 -2.28 22.23 4.16
CA SER A 160 -1.84 23.54 4.65
C SER A 160 -1.99 23.78 6.16
N ASN A 161 -2.86 23.01 6.84
CA ASN A 161 -3.06 23.03 8.29
C ASN A 161 -2.33 21.89 9.04
N ALA A 162 -1.85 20.88 8.31
CA ALA A 162 -1.19 19.72 8.89
C ALA A 162 0.23 19.95 9.41
N GLU A 163 0.53 19.46 10.61
CA GLU A 163 1.89 19.17 11.04
C GLU A 163 2.48 18.02 10.21
N LEU A 164 3.72 18.14 9.73
CA LEU A 164 4.43 17.04 9.10
C LEU A 164 5.27 16.33 10.16
N ILE A 165 4.99 15.06 10.41
CA ILE A 165 5.66 14.24 11.42
C ILE A 165 6.48 13.17 10.70
N VAL A 166 7.78 13.11 10.97
CA VAL A 166 8.71 12.19 10.29
C VAL A 166 9.77 11.67 11.25
N SER A 167 10.26 10.45 11.00
CA SER A 167 11.40 9.93 11.74
C SER A 167 12.64 10.80 11.51
N GLY A 168 13.30 11.21 12.59
CA GLY A 168 14.54 11.98 12.50
C GLY A 168 15.66 11.21 11.83
N ALA A 169 15.67 9.87 11.90
CA ALA A 169 16.62 9.04 11.18
C ALA A 169 16.40 9.11 9.66
N ASP A 170 15.14 9.11 9.23
CA ASP A 170 14.80 9.23 7.81
C ASP A 170 15.10 10.63 7.29
N PHE A 171 14.67 11.65 8.04
CA PHE A 171 14.96 13.04 7.73
C PHE A 171 16.45 13.27 7.51
N ARG A 172 17.31 12.78 8.43
CA ARG A 172 18.76 12.91 8.31
C ARG A 172 19.30 12.22 7.08
N TYR A 173 18.88 11.00 6.77
CA TYR A 173 19.33 10.26 5.59
C TYR A 173 19.06 11.04 4.29
N TRP A 174 17.83 11.52 4.10
CA TRP A 174 17.45 12.25 2.88
C TRP A 174 18.06 13.66 2.79
N HIS A 175 18.64 14.19 3.87
CA HIS A 175 19.39 15.44 3.90
C HIS A 175 20.92 15.24 3.91
N ASP A 176 21.40 14.00 3.93
CA ASP A 176 22.83 13.71 3.97
C ASP A 176 23.44 13.74 2.55
N GLU A 177 24.48 14.57 2.39
CA GLU A 177 25.19 14.70 1.10
C GLU A 177 26.04 13.47 0.78
N GLY A 178 26.51 12.74 1.79
CA GLY A 178 27.24 11.49 1.62
C GLY A 178 26.35 10.39 1.04
N ALA A 179 25.17 10.21 1.62
CA ALA A 179 24.13 9.30 1.16
C ALA A 179 23.69 9.64 -0.27
N LEU A 180 23.44 10.91 -0.56
CA LEU A 180 23.14 11.37 -1.93
C LEU A 180 24.29 11.08 -2.91
N GLY A 181 25.53 11.27 -2.47
CA GLY A 181 26.73 10.99 -3.26
C GLY A 181 26.87 9.51 -3.63
N GLN A 182 26.51 8.61 -2.71
CA GLN A 182 26.58 7.15 -2.88
C GLN A 182 25.34 6.56 -3.57
N ALA A 183 24.21 7.27 -3.59
CA ALA A 183 22.97 6.79 -4.19
C ALA A 183 23.12 6.57 -5.71
N PRO A 184 22.58 5.46 -6.24
CA PRO A 184 22.43 5.26 -7.68
C PRO A 184 21.74 6.46 -8.35
N ALA A 185 22.13 6.79 -9.58
CA ALA A 185 21.64 7.97 -10.28
C ALA A 185 20.10 8.05 -10.35
N ALA A 186 19.44 6.90 -10.53
CA ALA A 186 17.98 6.80 -10.58
C ALA A 186 17.28 7.17 -9.27
N PHE A 187 17.95 7.05 -8.12
CA PHE A 187 17.39 7.36 -6.80
C PHE A 187 17.76 8.75 -6.28
N LYS A 188 18.69 9.46 -6.93
CA LYS A 188 19.05 10.84 -6.55
C LYS A 188 17.86 11.81 -6.51
N PRO A 189 16.87 11.73 -7.44
CA PRO A 189 15.67 12.57 -7.36
C PRO A 189 14.85 12.39 -6.07
N PHE A 190 14.95 11.24 -5.40
CA PHE A 190 14.20 10.96 -4.16
C PHE A 190 14.65 11.92 -3.04
N PHE A 191 15.95 12.19 -2.95
CA PHE A 191 16.51 13.16 -2.01
C PHE A 191 15.95 14.57 -2.26
N SER A 192 15.89 15.02 -3.52
CA SER A 192 15.32 16.34 -3.83
C SER A 192 13.83 16.44 -3.50
N GLY A 193 13.05 15.37 -3.74
CA GLY A 193 11.63 15.32 -3.38
C GLY A 193 11.42 15.40 -1.87
N ALA A 194 12.13 14.56 -1.11
CA ALA A 194 12.08 14.55 0.36
C ALA A 194 12.45 15.93 0.96
N ARG A 195 13.52 16.57 0.46
CA ARG A 195 13.94 17.92 0.88
C ARG A 195 12.90 19.00 0.53
N ALA A 196 12.26 18.90 -0.64
CA ALA A 196 11.22 19.84 -1.05
C ALA A 196 9.99 19.76 -0.12
N VAL A 197 9.56 18.54 0.21
CA VAL A 197 8.47 18.32 1.18
C VAL A 197 8.85 18.87 2.55
N ALA A 198 10.01 18.52 3.09
CA ALA A 198 10.49 19.06 4.36
C ALA A 198 10.50 20.60 4.38
N LYS A 199 10.96 21.24 3.30
CA LYS A 199 10.99 22.70 3.17
C LYS A 199 9.59 23.31 3.16
N ALA A 200 8.62 22.68 2.50
CA ALA A 200 7.24 23.17 2.43
C ALA A 200 6.56 23.19 3.82
N TYR A 201 6.93 22.24 4.69
CA TYR A 201 6.38 22.11 6.05
C TYR A 201 7.31 22.64 7.15
N GLN A 202 8.43 23.28 6.83
CA GLN A 202 9.51 23.65 7.78
C GLN A 202 9.06 24.37 9.08
N LYS A 203 7.94 25.09 9.07
CA LYS A 203 7.39 25.80 10.25
C LYS A 203 6.57 24.89 11.18
N ARG A 204 6.18 23.70 10.71
CA ARG A 204 5.31 22.71 11.35
C ARG A 204 5.83 21.30 11.06
N LEU A 205 7.16 21.15 11.13
CA LEU A 205 7.84 19.89 10.94
C LEU A 205 8.28 19.39 12.31
N THR A 206 7.83 18.19 12.67
CA THR A 206 8.26 17.50 13.89
C THR A 206 9.02 16.24 13.52
N GLN A 207 10.20 16.10 14.12
CA GLN A 207 11.00 14.90 14.02
C GLN A 207 10.88 14.10 15.31
N PHE A 208 10.59 12.82 15.21
CA PHE A 208 10.63 11.90 16.35
C PHE A 208 11.84 10.96 16.27
N SER A 209 12.18 10.34 17.39
CA SER A 209 13.17 9.28 17.50
C SER A 209 12.54 8.06 18.15
N ASP A 210 13.00 6.88 17.79
CA ASP A 210 12.56 5.61 18.39
C ASP A 210 11.04 5.42 18.33
N GLU A 211 10.51 4.61 19.25
CA GLU A 211 9.08 4.46 19.49
C GLU A 211 8.54 5.70 20.20
N THR A 212 7.54 6.35 19.62
CA THR A 212 6.96 7.60 20.08
C THR A 212 5.43 7.53 20.00
N GLU A 213 4.76 7.99 21.03
CA GLU A 213 3.32 8.16 21.02
C GLU A 213 2.94 9.45 20.26
N VAL A 214 1.98 9.33 19.35
CA VAL A 214 1.50 10.42 18.51
C VAL A 214 0.00 10.56 18.77
N PHE A 215 -0.38 11.69 19.36
CA PHE A 215 -1.76 12.01 19.72
C PHE A 215 -2.48 10.99 20.63
N GLY A 216 -1.75 10.17 21.40
CA GLY A 216 -2.30 9.22 22.38
C GLY A 216 -2.62 7.84 21.79
N GLU A 217 -3.44 7.77 20.75
CA GLU A 217 -3.90 6.49 20.17
C GLU A 217 -2.97 5.88 19.11
N LEU A 218 -1.99 6.64 18.61
CA LEU A 218 -1.01 6.18 17.63
C LEU A 218 0.35 6.02 18.28
N ARG A 219 1.08 4.98 17.90
CA ARG A 219 2.46 4.74 18.34
C ARG A 219 3.33 4.36 17.17
N THR A 220 4.43 5.07 16.98
CA THR A 220 5.42 4.73 15.95
C THR A 220 6.18 3.47 16.33
N VAL A 221 6.46 2.60 15.36
CA VAL A 221 7.19 1.35 15.55
C VAL A 221 8.38 1.34 14.60
N PRO A 222 9.62 1.48 15.09
CA PRO A 222 10.80 1.47 14.23
C PRO A 222 10.96 0.15 13.46
N LEU A 223 11.06 0.23 12.15
CA LEU A 223 11.21 -0.90 11.22
C LEU A 223 12.37 -0.63 10.22
N PRO A 224 13.57 -0.25 10.70
CA PRO A 224 14.63 0.26 9.85
C PRO A 224 15.10 -0.78 8.84
N GLY A 225 15.63 -0.29 7.72
CA GLY A 225 16.31 -1.07 6.70
C GLY A 225 15.83 -0.73 5.30
N HIS A 226 14.51 -0.70 5.08
CA HIS A 226 13.95 -0.21 3.81
C HIS A 226 14.43 1.22 3.54
N THR A 227 14.26 2.07 4.54
CA THR A 227 15.05 3.29 4.75
C THR A 227 15.54 3.32 6.20
N PRO A 228 16.54 4.16 6.56
CA PRO A 228 17.09 4.15 7.92
C PRO A 228 16.08 4.54 9.01
N GLY A 229 15.09 5.37 8.69
CA GLY A 229 14.04 5.77 9.62
C GLY A 229 12.67 5.18 9.32
N HIS A 230 12.59 4.14 8.47
CA HIS A 230 11.34 3.46 8.14
C HIS A 230 10.59 3.03 9.40
N THR A 231 9.31 3.40 9.45
CA THR A 231 8.50 3.35 10.66
C THR A 231 7.09 2.87 10.33
N GLY A 232 6.62 1.85 11.05
CA GLY A 232 5.21 1.47 11.08
C GLY A 232 4.44 2.27 12.14
N VAL A 233 3.12 2.18 12.11
CA VAL A 233 2.22 2.87 13.06
C VAL A 233 1.26 1.86 13.66
N MET A 234 1.31 1.72 14.98
CA MET A 234 0.36 0.96 15.78
C MET A 234 -0.79 1.87 16.19
N VAL A 235 -2.01 1.56 15.75
CA VAL A 235 -3.26 2.22 16.13
C VAL A 235 -3.93 1.35 17.18
N ARG A 236 -4.22 1.87 18.37
CA ARG A 236 -4.86 1.11 19.46
C ARG A 236 -6.09 1.83 20.01
N SER A 237 -7.14 1.05 20.28
CA SER A 237 -8.34 1.54 20.94
C SER A 237 -8.96 0.42 21.78
N GLY A 238 -8.79 0.49 23.11
CA GLY A 238 -9.17 -0.63 23.98
C GLY A 238 -8.35 -1.88 23.65
N ASP A 239 -9.04 -3.01 23.44
CA ASP A 239 -8.42 -4.28 23.06
C ASP A 239 -8.20 -4.42 21.54
N ASP A 240 -8.71 -3.47 20.74
CA ASP A 240 -8.54 -3.47 19.29
C ASP A 240 -7.23 -2.80 18.88
N ALA A 241 -6.54 -3.42 17.90
CA ALA A 241 -5.29 -2.90 17.36
C ALA A 241 -5.21 -3.10 15.84
N LEU A 242 -4.61 -2.11 15.17
CA LEU A 242 -4.19 -2.17 13.77
C LEU A 242 -2.72 -1.78 13.67
N PHE A 243 -1.90 -2.59 13.01
CA PHE A 243 -0.52 -2.26 12.70
C PHE A 243 -0.36 -1.91 11.21
N ILE A 244 -0.23 -0.62 10.93
CA ILE A 244 0.10 -0.10 9.60
C ILE A 244 1.62 -0.20 9.46
N TRP A 245 2.13 -1.30 8.93
CA TRP A 245 3.55 -1.62 8.94
C TRP A 245 4.36 -0.99 7.81
N ALA A 246 3.76 -0.09 7.02
CA ALA A 246 4.42 0.54 5.88
C ALA A 246 4.97 -0.47 4.85
N ASP A 247 6.15 -0.17 4.31
CA ASP A 247 6.87 -0.89 3.25
C ASP A 247 7.65 -2.12 3.74
N ILE A 248 7.11 -2.82 4.75
CA ILE A 248 7.64 -4.13 5.12
C ILE A 248 7.48 -5.13 3.96
N VAL A 249 6.41 -5.06 3.17
CA VAL A 249 6.14 -5.94 2.03
C VAL A 249 5.82 -5.12 0.79
N HIS A 250 6.45 -5.47 -0.34
CA HIS A 250 6.19 -4.93 -1.68
C HIS A 250 5.65 -6.01 -2.63
N HIS A 251 6.00 -7.28 -2.37
CA HIS A 251 5.58 -8.42 -3.17
C HIS A 251 5.11 -9.57 -2.27
N ALA A 252 3.83 -9.53 -1.89
CA ALA A 252 3.22 -10.53 -0.99
C ALA A 252 3.55 -12.00 -1.37
N ALA A 253 3.41 -12.40 -2.63
CA ALA A 253 3.70 -13.78 -3.04
C ALA A 253 5.16 -14.20 -2.78
N PHE A 254 6.09 -13.25 -2.77
CA PHE A 254 7.51 -13.53 -2.51
C PHE A 254 7.81 -13.41 -1.04
N GLN A 255 7.53 -12.25 -0.45
CA GLN A 255 8.07 -11.89 0.85
C GLN A 255 7.41 -12.62 2.02
N PHE A 256 6.18 -13.14 1.86
CA PHE A 256 5.59 -14.05 2.86
C PHE A 256 6.22 -15.45 2.84
N ALA A 257 6.59 -15.95 1.66
CA ALA A 257 7.29 -17.22 1.50
C ALA A 257 8.79 -17.10 1.86
N HIS A 258 9.40 -15.99 1.48
CA HIS A 258 10.82 -15.68 1.59
C HIS A 258 11.01 -14.24 2.10
N PRO A 259 10.93 -14.01 3.42
CA PRO A 259 11.12 -12.68 4.00
C PRO A 259 12.46 -12.02 3.64
N GLU A 260 13.46 -12.78 3.21
CA GLU A 260 14.76 -12.27 2.77
C GLU A 260 14.77 -11.70 1.34
N TRP A 261 13.73 -11.95 0.53
CA TRP A 261 13.63 -11.43 -0.85
C TRP A 261 13.15 -9.98 -0.87
N GLY A 262 13.98 -9.08 -0.35
CA GLY A 262 13.76 -7.64 -0.39
C GLY A 262 13.94 -7.04 -1.79
N PRO A 263 13.31 -5.88 -2.06
CA PRO A 263 13.56 -5.12 -3.27
C PRO A 263 14.98 -4.51 -3.31
N ALA A 264 15.43 -4.15 -4.50
CA ALA A 264 16.74 -3.53 -4.76
C ALA A 264 16.86 -2.11 -4.21
N PHE A 265 15.74 -1.50 -3.83
CA PHE A 265 15.67 -0.15 -3.25
C PHE A 265 15.55 -0.15 -1.72
N ASP A 266 15.70 -1.31 -1.05
CA ASP A 266 16.00 -1.32 0.39
C ASP A 266 17.41 -0.73 0.61
N VAL A 267 17.54 0.32 1.42
CA VAL A 267 18.83 0.98 1.73
C VAL A 267 19.78 0.01 2.44
N ASP A 268 19.27 -0.75 3.42
CA ASP A 268 19.93 -1.90 4.04
C ASP A 268 19.00 -3.11 3.95
N GLY A 269 19.20 -3.92 2.91
CA GLY A 269 18.37 -5.11 2.66
C GLY A 269 18.46 -6.18 3.77
N ASN A 270 19.58 -6.29 4.48
CA ASN A 270 19.71 -7.26 5.58
C ASN A 270 18.91 -6.79 6.79
N GLN A 271 19.02 -5.50 7.13
CA GLN A 271 18.22 -4.90 8.19
C GLN A 271 16.72 -4.92 7.85
N ALA A 272 16.36 -4.64 6.58
CA ALA A 272 14.98 -4.68 6.11
C ALA A 272 14.39 -6.09 6.23
N ALA A 273 15.13 -7.13 5.83
CA ALA A 273 14.73 -8.53 6.00
C ALA A 273 14.55 -8.89 7.48
N ALA A 274 15.45 -8.43 8.35
CA ALA A 274 15.34 -8.65 9.79
C ALA A 274 14.11 -7.93 10.39
N SER A 275 13.85 -6.68 10.00
CA SER A 275 12.68 -5.91 10.44
C SER A 275 11.38 -6.55 9.97
N ARG A 276 11.33 -7.00 8.72
CA ARG A 276 10.20 -7.75 8.15
C ARG A 276 9.92 -9.04 8.91
N LYS A 277 10.97 -9.83 9.19
CA LYS A 277 10.81 -11.08 9.96
C LYS A 277 10.26 -10.79 11.36
N ARG A 278 10.80 -9.80 12.07
CA ARG A 278 10.31 -9.40 13.40
C ARG A 278 8.84 -8.96 13.35
N ALA A 279 8.47 -8.13 12.37
CA ALA A 279 7.09 -7.69 12.19
C ALA A 279 6.14 -8.86 11.90
N PHE A 280 6.57 -9.84 11.09
CA PHE A 280 5.79 -11.04 10.81
C PHE A 280 5.62 -11.94 12.03
N ASP A 281 6.69 -12.19 12.78
CA ASP A 281 6.66 -12.98 14.01
C ASP A 281 5.71 -12.36 15.03
N GLN A 282 5.81 -11.04 15.25
CA GLN A 282 4.95 -10.32 16.19
C GLN A 282 3.48 -10.37 15.75
N ALA A 283 3.20 -10.06 14.48
CA ALA A 283 1.82 -10.02 14.00
C ALA A 283 1.17 -11.41 13.95
N ALA A 284 1.93 -12.47 13.68
CA ALA A 284 1.46 -13.84 13.75
C ALA A 284 1.15 -14.27 15.20
N TYR A 285 2.03 -13.90 16.14
CA TYR A 285 1.90 -14.25 17.55
C TYR A 285 0.72 -13.52 18.22
N ASP A 286 0.66 -12.19 18.08
CA ASP A 286 -0.41 -11.38 18.69
C ASP A 286 -1.73 -11.44 17.92
N ARG A 287 -1.72 -11.97 16.69
CA ARG A 287 -2.87 -11.99 15.76
C ARG A 287 -3.45 -10.60 15.48
N ILE A 288 -2.59 -9.59 15.42
CA ILE A 288 -2.96 -8.18 15.18
C ILE A 288 -3.43 -8.00 13.73
N LEU A 289 -4.44 -7.16 13.53
CA LEU A 289 -4.84 -6.71 12.19
C LEU A 289 -3.72 -5.84 11.60
N LEU A 290 -3.36 -6.10 10.36
CA LEU A 290 -2.28 -5.42 9.64
C LEU A 290 -2.83 -4.57 8.51
N ALA A 291 -2.04 -3.58 8.10
CA ALA A 291 -2.21 -2.79 6.89
C ALA A 291 -0.83 -2.45 6.31
N GLY A 292 -0.69 -2.46 4.98
CA GLY A 292 0.56 -2.12 4.31
C GLY A 292 0.34 -1.30 3.05
N MET A 293 1.33 -0.49 2.68
CA MET A 293 1.23 0.45 1.57
C MET A 293 1.20 -0.28 0.23
N HIS A 294 1.92 -1.38 0.11
CA HIS A 294 1.96 -2.22 -1.10
C HIS A 294 1.24 -3.57 -0.96
N MET A 295 0.43 -3.73 0.08
CA MET A 295 -0.45 -4.88 0.21
C MET A 295 -1.67 -4.71 -0.72
N PRO A 296 -2.18 -5.79 -1.37
CA PRO A 296 -3.36 -5.71 -2.23
C PRO A 296 -4.48 -4.92 -1.54
N PHE A 297 -4.93 -3.83 -2.19
CA PHE A 297 -5.91 -2.91 -1.61
C PHE A 297 -7.16 -3.68 -1.11
N PRO A 298 -7.67 -3.42 0.11
CA PRO A 298 -7.34 -2.29 1.01
C PRO A 298 -6.14 -2.50 1.94
N GLY A 299 -5.36 -3.57 1.75
CA GLY A 299 -4.18 -3.87 2.54
C GLY A 299 -4.48 -4.49 3.92
N PHE A 300 -5.75 -4.57 4.33
CA PHE A 300 -6.15 -5.14 5.62
C PHE A 300 -6.07 -6.67 5.66
N GLY A 301 -5.41 -7.23 6.68
CA GLY A 301 -5.39 -8.67 6.90
C GLY A 301 -4.59 -9.09 8.12
N HIS A 302 -4.35 -10.39 8.26
CA HIS A 302 -3.57 -10.98 9.34
C HIS A 302 -2.43 -11.81 8.75
N ILE A 303 -1.46 -12.17 9.59
CA ILE A 303 -0.48 -13.20 9.24
C ILE A 303 -0.86 -14.50 9.94
N ALA A 304 -0.91 -15.57 9.17
CA ALA A 304 -0.79 -16.92 9.69
C ALA A 304 0.67 -17.38 9.55
N SER A 305 1.18 -18.09 10.55
CA SER A 305 2.47 -18.78 10.48
C SER A 305 2.27 -20.29 10.65
N GLU A 306 2.87 -21.07 9.76
CA GLU A 306 2.87 -22.53 9.83
C GLU A 306 4.21 -23.07 9.34
N ASN A 307 4.86 -23.91 10.15
CA ASN A 307 6.15 -24.55 9.83
C ASN A 307 7.26 -23.59 9.38
N GLY A 308 7.30 -22.38 9.96
CA GLY A 308 8.30 -21.36 9.61
C GLY A 308 8.00 -20.57 8.34
N SER A 309 6.86 -20.81 7.68
CA SER A 309 6.34 -20.00 6.59
C SER A 309 5.31 -18.98 7.10
N TYR A 310 5.09 -17.91 6.33
CA TYR A 310 4.03 -16.94 6.60
C TYR A 310 3.04 -16.91 5.45
N ARG A 311 1.80 -16.57 5.76
CA ARG A 311 0.76 -16.31 4.75
C ARG A 311 -0.08 -15.13 5.17
N PHE A 312 -0.30 -14.22 4.23
CA PHE A 312 -1.30 -13.17 4.40
C PHE A 312 -2.71 -13.75 4.33
N VAL A 313 -3.52 -13.45 5.31
CA VAL A 313 -4.94 -13.78 5.37
C VAL A 313 -5.71 -12.47 5.29
N ALA A 314 -6.27 -12.17 4.11
CA ALA A 314 -7.06 -10.97 3.92
C ALA A 314 -8.17 -10.88 4.99
N ALA A 315 -8.37 -9.69 5.54
CA ALA A 315 -9.42 -9.50 6.51
C ALA A 315 -10.79 -9.65 5.86
N GLU A 316 -11.78 -10.07 6.65
CA GLU A 316 -13.17 -10.07 6.19
C GLU A 316 -13.61 -8.67 5.79
N TRP A 317 -14.64 -8.59 4.94
CA TRP A 317 -15.21 -7.30 4.57
C TRP A 317 -15.74 -6.56 5.82
N PRO A 318 -15.45 -5.26 6.01
CA PRO A 318 -16.02 -4.51 7.12
C PRO A 318 -17.50 -4.22 6.85
N TYR A 319 -18.38 -5.16 7.20
CA TYR A 319 -19.83 -5.02 7.00
C TYR A 319 -20.46 -3.92 7.84
N ALA A 320 -19.79 -3.48 8.91
CA ALA A 320 -20.23 -2.42 9.80
C ALA A 320 -19.17 -1.32 9.90
N LEU A 321 -19.65 -0.07 9.96
CA LEU A 321 -18.86 1.10 10.34
C LEU A 321 -19.06 1.41 11.81
#